data_AF-A0A261BU65-F1
#
_entry.id   AF-A0A261BU65-F1
#
_cell.length_a   1.000
_cell.length_b   1.000
_cell.length_c   1.000
_cell.angle_alpha   90.00
_cell.angle_beta   90.00
_cell.angle_gamma   90.00
#
_symmetry.space_group_name_H-M   'P 1'
#
loop_
_entity.id
_entity.type
_entity.pdbx_description
1 polymer ?
#
loop_
_entity_poly.entity_id
_entity_poly.type
_entity_poly.pdbx_seq_one_letter_code
_entity_poly.pdbx_strand_id
1 'polypeptide(L)' 'MKFVFLILVLVFVTMVSAIPRPTCSNNAGCPKTHVCGVSRVDGTVKYCIPRCDEDGRCGTNKMCISGGCVHYGP' A
#
# COMPACT_ATOMS: atom_id res chain seq x y z
N MET A 1 -20.20 -10.26 28.41
CA MET A 1 -19.03 -10.97 27.84
C MET A 1 -18.93 -10.84 26.31
N LYS A 2 -20.02 -10.98 25.55
CA LYS A 2 -20.06 -10.82 24.07
C LYS A 2 -19.51 -9.46 23.57
N PHE A 3 -19.82 -8.36 24.25
CA PHE A 3 -19.36 -7.01 23.89
C PHE A 3 -17.85 -6.80 24.10
N VAL A 4 -17.28 -7.40 25.16
CA VAL A 4 -15.83 -7.31 25.45
C VAL A 4 -15.03 -8.01 24.35
N PHE A 5 -15.54 -9.14 23.85
CA PHE A 5 -14.92 -9.85 22.74
C PHE A 5 -14.97 -9.03 21.43
N LEU A 6 -16.09 -8.37 21.14
CA LEU A 6 -16.21 -7.46 20.00
C LEU A 6 -15.22 -6.29 20.07
N ILE A 7 -15.07 -5.68 21.25
CA ILE A 7 -14.12 -4.59 21.45
C ILE A 7 -12.68 -5.08 21.25
N LEU A 8 -12.32 -6.24 21.80
CA LEU A 8 -10.99 -6.84 21.60
C LEU A 8 -10.68 -7.11 20.13
N VAL A 9 -11.65 -7.64 19.37
CA VAL A 9 -11.50 -7.88 17.93
C VAL A 9 -11.33 -6.55 17.17
N LEU A 10 -12.14 -5.53 17.49
CA LEU A 10 -12.02 -4.22 16.86
C LEU A 10 -10.67 -3.57 17.12
N VAL A 11 -10.17 -3.62 18.36
CA VAL A 11 -8.83 -3.11 18.72
C VAL A 11 -7.73 -3.90 18.01
N PHE A 12 -7.87 -5.22 17.89
CA PHE A 12 -6.89 -6.04 17.18
C PHE A 12 -6.85 -5.69 15.69
N VAL A 13 -8.01 -5.48 15.06
CA VAL A 13 -8.12 -5.10 13.63
C VAL A 13 -7.54 -3.70 13.37
N THR A 14 -7.77 -2.74 14.27
CA THR A 14 -7.20 -1.38 14.11
C THR A 14 -5.68 -1.36 14.29
N MET A 15 -5.13 -2.20 15.18
CA MET A 15 -3.68 -2.32 15.36
C MET A 15 -2.96 -2.95 14.16
N VAL A 16 -3.57 -3.93 13.48
CA VAL A 16 -2.99 -4.56 12.28
C VAL A 16 -2.97 -3.63 11.07
N SER A 17 -3.82 -2.60 11.05
CA SER A 17 -3.97 -1.68 9.91
C SER A 17 -2.93 -0.55 9.86
N ALA A 18 -2.08 -0.41 10.88
CA ALA A 18 -1.12 0.69 11.01
C ALA A 18 0.31 0.32 10.55
N ILE A 19 0.47 -0.58 9.58
CA ILE A 19 1.81 -0.88 9.02
C ILE A 19 2.23 0.32 8.15
N PRO A 20 3.22 1.13 8.57
CA PRO A 20 3.70 2.22 7.73
C PRO A 20 4.29 1.63 6.46
N ARG A 21 3.87 2.14 5.30
CA ARG A 21 4.44 1.72 4.02
C ARG A 21 5.94 2.06 4.04
N PRO A 22 6.83 1.10 3.73
CA PRO A 22 8.25 1.40 3.69
C PRO A 22 8.49 2.47 2.63
N THR A 23 9.09 3.58 3.06
CA THR A 23 9.57 4.62 2.15
C THR A 23 10.81 4.11 1.43
N CYS A 24 11.05 4.61 0.22
CA CYS A 24 12.15 4.16 -0.61
C CYS A 24 12.81 5.34 -1.32
N SER A 25 14.12 5.25 -1.56
CA SER A 25 14.84 6.22 -2.41
C SER A 25 14.96 5.69 -3.86
N ASN A 26 15.19 4.38 -4.00
CA ASN A 26 15.30 3.67 -5.26
C ASN A 26 14.70 2.25 -5.15
N ASN A 27 14.71 1.48 -6.25
CA ASN A 27 14.17 0.12 -6.28
C ASN A 27 14.95 -0.89 -5.43
N ALA A 28 16.20 -0.61 -5.05
CA ALA A 28 17.01 -1.53 -4.24
C ALA A 28 16.54 -1.59 -2.78
N GLY A 29 15.86 -0.54 -2.30
CA GLY A 29 15.24 -0.52 -0.97
C GLY A 29 13.89 -1.26 -0.89
N CYS A 30 13.39 -1.79 -2.01
CA CYS A 30 12.11 -2.47 -2.08
C CYS A 30 12.29 -3.99 -2.26
N PRO A 31 11.35 -4.81 -1.74
CA PRO A 31 11.32 -6.23 -2.05
C PRO A 31 11.13 -6.44 -3.57
N LYS A 32 11.58 -7.58 -4.10
CA LYS A 32 11.55 -7.90 -5.55
C LYS A 32 10.16 -7.81 -6.20
N THR A 33 9.10 -7.90 -5.39
CA THR A 33 7.70 -7.79 -5.81
C THR A 33 7.19 -6.36 -5.89
N HIS A 34 8.00 -5.36 -5.51
CA HIS A 34 7.64 -3.96 -5.43
C HIS A 34 8.62 -3.08 -6.22
N VAL A 35 8.15 -1.90 -6.60
CA VAL A 35 8.95 -0.83 -7.21
C VAL A 35 8.82 0.44 -6.38
N CYS A 36 9.84 1.29 -6.45
CA CYS A 36 9.83 2.55 -5.74
C CYS A 36 9.03 3.59 -6.53
N GLY A 37 7.85 3.96 -6.03
CA GLY A 37 6.91 4.85 -6.72
C GLY A 37 6.31 5.90 -5.80
N VAL A 38 5.79 6.97 -6.38
CA VAL A 38 5.15 8.06 -5.63
C VAL A 38 3.70 7.69 -5.35
N SER A 39 3.28 7.74 -4.08
CA SER A 39 1.86 7.73 -3.74
C SER A 39 1.34 9.15 -3.89
N ARG A 40 0.27 9.36 -4.68
CA ARG A 40 -0.28 10.70 -4.99
C ARG A 40 -0.64 11.54 -3.76
N VAL A 41 -0.81 10.91 -2.59
CA VAL A 41 -1.18 11.58 -1.33
C VAL A 41 -0.11 12.56 -0.84
N ASP A 42 1.19 12.27 -1.02
CA ASP A 42 2.27 13.09 -0.44
C ASP A 42 3.15 13.79 -1.49
N GLY A 43 3.11 13.37 -2.76
CA GLY A 43 3.85 13.94 -3.91
C GLY A 43 5.40 13.93 -3.83
N THR A 44 5.93 13.80 -2.62
CA THR A 44 7.31 14.05 -2.22
C THR A 44 7.93 12.79 -1.62
N VAL A 45 7.09 11.92 -1.05
CA VAL A 45 7.51 10.66 -0.45
C VAL A 45 7.25 9.51 -1.41
N LYS A 46 8.30 8.75 -1.70
CA LYS A 46 8.21 7.50 -2.46
C LYS A 46 8.05 6.32 -1.50
N TYR A 47 7.21 5.38 -1.89
CA TYR A 47 6.93 4.16 -1.15
C TYR A 47 7.16 2.96 -2.05
N CYS A 48 7.46 1.81 -1.45
CA CYS A 48 7.44 0.55 -2.19
C CYS A 48 5.97 0.22 -2.54
N ILE A 49 5.64 0.30 -3.82
CA ILE A 49 4.33 -0.07 -4.36
C ILE A 49 4.44 -1.40 -5.12
N PRO A 50 3.37 -2.22 -5.14
CA PRO A 50 3.40 -3.50 -5.86
C PRO A 50 3.78 -3.30 -7.32
N ARG A 51 4.67 -4.17 -7.82
CA ARG A 51 5.00 -4.24 -9.24
C ARG A 51 3.79 -4.76 -10.02
N CYS A 52 3.57 -4.19 -11.19
CA CYS A 52 2.53 -4.61 -12.11
C CYS A 52 3.02 -4.56 -13.55
N ASP A 53 2.33 -5.31 -14.41
CA ASP A 53 2.53 -5.28 -15.87
C ASP A 53 1.25 -4.81 -16.58
N GLU A 54 0.10 -4.90 -15.90
CA GLU A 54 -1.23 -4.49 -16.37
C GLU A 54 -2.11 -4.05 -15.20
N ASP A 55 -3.17 -3.29 -15.50
CA ASP A 55 -4.10 -2.73 -14.50
C ASP A 55 -4.81 -3.80 -13.68
N GLY A 56 -5.16 -4.95 -14.27
CA GLY A 56 -5.85 -6.04 -13.57
C GLY A 56 -5.05 -6.67 -12.43
N ARG A 57 -3.72 -6.48 -12.42
CA ARG A 57 -2.84 -6.89 -11.33
C ARG A 57 -2.86 -5.91 -10.15
N CYS A 58 -3.30 -4.68 -10.41
CA CYS A 58 -3.50 -3.67 -9.39
C CYS A 58 -4.91 -3.81 -8.82
N GLY A 59 -5.01 -4.02 -7.50
CA GLY A 59 -6.31 -4.12 -6.82
C GLY A 59 -7.20 -2.88 -7.05
N THR A 60 -8.46 -2.96 -6.63
CA THR A 60 -9.48 -1.92 -6.90
C THR A 60 -8.99 -0.48 -6.68
N ASN A 61 -9.35 0.42 -7.60
CA ASN A 61 -8.95 1.83 -7.63
C ASN A 61 -7.45 2.10 -7.80
N LYS A 62 -6.71 1.16 -8.39
CA LYS A 62 -5.31 1.34 -8.78
C LYS A 62 -5.11 0.99 -10.24
N MET A 63 -4.22 1.72 -10.89
CA MET A 63 -3.76 1.44 -12.25
C MET A 63 -2.26 1.15 -12.25
N CYS A 64 -1.82 0.40 -13.24
CA CYS A 64 -0.42 0.11 -13.47
C CYS A 64 0.24 1.23 -14.27
N ILE A 65 1.03 2.08 -13.60
CA ILE A 65 1.80 3.13 -14.25
C ILE A 65 3.28 2.88 -14.04
N SER A 66 4.05 2.85 -15.12
CA SER A 66 5.51 2.68 -15.10
C SER A 66 5.96 1.44 -14.30
N GLY A 67 5.16 0.37 -14.36
CA GLY A 67 5.43 -0.90 -13.67
C GLY A 67 5.08 -0.93 -12.18
N GLY A 68 4.36 0.08 -11.67
CA GLY A 68 3.91 0.13 -10.27
C GLY A 68 2.42 0.48 -10.12
N CYS A 69 1.76 -0.14 -9.15
CA CYS A 69 0.34 0.11 -8.86
C CYS A 69 0.13 1.44 -8.12
N VAL A 70 -0.42 2.43 -8.80
CA VAL A 70 -0.73 3.76 -8.26
C VAL A 70 -2.23 3.98 -8.17
N HIS A 71 -2.69 4.84 -7.25
CA HIS A 71 -4.12 5.15 -7.13
C HIS A 71 -4.64 5.88 -8.37
N TYR A 72 -5.75 5.37 -8.92
CA TYR A 72 -6.52 6.01 -9.98
C TYR A 72 -7.59 6.88 -9.33
N GLY A 73 -7.33 8.18 -9.20
CA GLY A 73 -8.30 9.13 -8.66
C GLY A 73 -7.65 10.40 -8.11
N PRO A 74 -8.42 11.51 -7.99
CA PRO A 74 -8.07 12.64 -7.13
C PRO A 74 -8.17 12.27 -5.64
#